data_AF-A0A0Q7SJU8-F1
#
_entry.id   AF-A0A0Q7SJU8-F1
#
_cell.length_a   1.000
_cell.length_b   1.000
_cell.length_c   1.000
_cell.angle_alpha   90.00
_cell.angle_beta   90.00
_cell.angle_gamma   90.00
#
_symmetry.space_group_name_H-M   'P 1'
#
loop_
_entity.id
_entity.type
_entity.pdbx_description
1 polymer ?
#
loop_
_entity_poly.entity_id
_entity_poly.type
_entity_poly.pdbx_seq_one_letter_code
_entity_poly.pdbx_strand_id
1 'polypeptide(L)'
;MTFLKFAAATAAVLIASTFVVDEAQAQRVPPDQQRSSQTSGSNQQLQDRQNMFERGRVERDLQDSRQRTDSRGREATPERVAQAAQAAAAAAGLACRLKESALLGLTSDNYDLFEIACEGGAGYILTNASPPQTFDCLVLSAQADRVRAEGGTVAANSVCSLPGNQNSAVMIAGYAREAGVPCQVDAGKALGATPEGNLVFEVGCAGADGYHIEKTAQGWSKTDCLQVTGTNLTCQFTTVQEQVAGFQPLLAGTAIDDCSASQIRLLAQNDTGRFIEVKCASGDGYVARVKDNAIGQVYPCAAAIRIGGGCTLTPVAAPQAAPAPAGGRP
;
A
#
# COMPACT_ATOMS: atom_id res chain seq x y z
N MET A 1 14.55 35.83 26.00
CA MET A 1 14.58 36.99 25.08
C MET A 1 15.95 37.05 24.41
N THR A 2 16.12 36.38 23.28
CA THR A 2 17.16 36.68 22.30
C THR A 2 16.63 36.25 20.93
N PHE A 3 16.47 37.21 20.04
CA PHE A 3 16.00 37.04 18.67
C PHE A 3 17.10 36.41 17.81
N LEU A 4 16.75 35.49 16.92
CA LEU A 4 17.46 35.35 15.64
C LEU A 4 16.44 35.07 14.53
N LYS A 5 16.30 36.05 13.64
CA LYS A 5 15.57 36.01 12.38
C LYS A 5 16.51 35.46 11.30
N PHE A 6 16.04 34.56 10.45
CA PHE A 6 16.57 34.40 9.10
C PHE A 6 15.41 34.39 8.11
N ALA A 7 15.49 35.31 7.14
CA ALA A 7 14.59 35.44 6.02
C ALA A 7 15.39 35.29 4.72
N ALA A 8 14.80 34.52 3.80
CA ALA A 8 14.79 34.63 2.34
C ALA A 8 16.12 34.69 1.54
N ALA A 9 16.26 33.83 0.52
CA ALA A 9 15.89 34.19 -0.86
C ALA A 9 16.24 33.08 -1.89
N THR A 10 15.22 32.80 -2.71
CA THR A 10 15.16 32.28 -4.10
C THR A 10 16.42 32.19 -4.97
N ALA A 11 16.54 31.10 -5.73
CA ALA A 11 16.76 31.14 -7.19
C ALA A 11 16.37 29.80 -7.84
N ALA A 12 15.35 29.82 -8.69
CA ALA A 12 15.00 28.74 -9.62
C ALA A 12 15.62 29.05 -10.98
N VAL A 13 16.28 28.07 -11.59
CA VAL A 13 16.74 28.14 -12.99
C VAL A 13 16.09 26.99 -13.75
N LEU A 14 15.18 27.35 -14.65
CA LEU A 14 14.67 26.47 -15.71
C LEU A 14 15.74 26.34 -16.79
N ILE A 15 16.07 25.11 -17.19
CA ILE A 15 16.73 24.82 -18.47
C ILE A 15 15.78 23.93 -19.26
N ALA A 16 15.19 24.49 -20.31
CA ALA A 16 14.45 23.79 -21.33
C ALA A 16 15.45 23.28 -22.39
N SER A 17 15.46 21.96 -22.63
CA SER A 17 16.20 21.35 -23.73
C SER A 17 15.21 20.67 -24.65
N THR A 18 14.99 21.28 -25.82
CA THR A 18 14.27 20.71 -26.96
C THR A 18 15.18 19.73 -27.70
N PHE A 19 14.78 18.46 -27.79
CA PHE A 19 15.37 17.51 -28.73
C PHE A 19 14.51 17.44 -29.99
N VAL A 20 15.15 17.75 -31.11
CA VAL A 20 14.61 17.62 -32.47
C VAL A 20 14.90 16.20 -32.92
N VAL A 21 13.89 15.54 -33.51
CA VAL A 21 13.99 14.23 -34.17
C VAL A 21 14.47 14.45 -35.59
N ASP A 22 15.48 13.72 -36.05
CA ASP A 22 15.91 13.70 -37.45
C ASP A 22 15.76 12.29 -38.03
N GLU A 23 15.35 12.24 -39.29
CA GLU A 23 14.85 11.09 -40.01
C GLU A 23 15.95 10.24 -40.66
N ALA A 24 15.68 8.93 -40.68
CA ALA A 24 15.93 7.97 -41.75
C ALA A 24 17.17 8.17 -42.66
N GLN A 25 18.17 7.31 -42.48
CA GLN A 25 19.04 6.86 -43.57
C GLN A 25 18.96 5.33 -43.74
N ALA A 26 18.38 4.94 -44.87
CA ALA A 26 18.37 3.57 -45.37
C ALA A 26 19.76 3.18 -45.88
N GLN A 27 20.35 2.12 -45.33
CA GLN A 27 21.55 1.49 -45.85
C GLN A 27 21.24 0.12 -46.45
N ARG A 28 21.73 -0.06 -47.67
CA ARG A 28 21.59 -1.25 -48.53
C ARG A 28 22.38 -2.43 -47.96
N VAL A 29 21.78 -3.61 -47.96
CA VAL A 29 22.41 -4.90 -47.61
C VAL A 29 23.08 -5.51 -48.85
N PRO A 30 24.37 -5.89 -48.81
CA PRO A 30 24.98 -6.76 -49.82
C PRO A 30 24.73 -8.25 -49.52
N PRO A 31 24.71 -9.14 -50.54
CA PRO A 31 24.40 -10.55 -50.37
C PRO A 31 25.67 -11.33 -50.04
N ASP A 32 25.77 -11.87 -48.82
CA ASP A 32 26.67 -12.99 -48.51
C ASP A 32 26.13 -13.77 -47.30
N GLN A 33 25.03 -14.50 -47.52
CA GLN A 33 24.55 -15.54 -46.61
C GLN A 33 24.64 -16.89 -47.31
N GLN A 34 25.77 -17.58 -47.21
CA GLN A 34 25.83 -19.04 -47.41
C GLN A 34 27.16 -19.66 -46.94
N ARG A 35 27.48 -19.55 -45.64
CA ARG A 35 28.35 -20.51 -44.92
C ARG A 35 28.52 -20.12 -43.45
N SER A 36 27.64 -20.61 -42.57
CA SER A 36 27.91 -20.79 -41.12
C SER A 36 26.66 -21.26 -40.35
N SER A 37 25.96 -22.27 -40.86
CA SER A 37 24.80 -22.88 -40.16
C SER A 37 25.08 -24.30 -39.65
N GLN A 38 26.35 -24.64 -39.37
CA GLN A 38 26.71 -25.96 -38.83
C GLN A 38 27.51 -25.92 -37.50
N THR A 39 27.66 -24.77 -36.86
CA THR A 39 28.44 -24.66 -35.59
C THR A 39 27.66 -24.07 -34.41
N SER A 40 26.38 -23.69 -34.58
CA SER A 40 25.53 -23.18 -33.48
C SER A 40 24.76 -24.28 -32.73
N GLY A 41 24.44 -25.40 -33.38
CA GLY A 41 23.65 -26.46 -32.75
C GLY A 41 24.38 -27.20 -31.64
N SER A 42 25.70 -27.41 -31.78
CA SER A 42 26.53 -28.12 -30.80
C SER A 42 26.76 -27.31 -29.52
N ASN A 43 26.91 -25.99 -29.62
CA ASN A 43 27.11 -25.12 -28.47
C ASN A 43 25.83 -24.95 -27.63
N GLN A 44 24.66 -24.83 -28.28
CA GLN A 44 23.37 -24.82 -27.57
C GLN A 44 23.10 -26.15 -26.87
N GLN A 45 23.39 -27.28 -27.52
CA GLN A 45 23.16 -28.61 -26.92
C GLN A 45 24.11 -28.91 -25.74
N LEU A 46 25.32 -28.35 -25.76
CA LEU A 46 26.26 -28.43 -24.64
C LEU A 46 25.86 -27.49 -23.49
N GLN A 47 25.39 -26.28 -23.78
CA GLN A 47 24.84 -25.36 -22.79
C GLN A 47 23.57 -25.92 -22.15
N ASP A 48 22.67 -26.52 -22.92
CA ASP A 48 21.46 -27.16 -22.40
C ASP A 48 21.78 -28.37 -21.52
N ARG A 49 22.81 -29.18 -21.88
CA ARG A 49 23.30 -30.24 -20.99
C ARG A 49 23.91 -29.67 -19.72
N GLN A 50 24.74 -28.64 -19.80
CA GLN A 50 25.33 -27.98 -18.62
C GLN A 50 24.25 -27.41 -17.70
N ASN A 51 23.26 -26.72 -18.25
CA ASN A 51 22.11 -26.19 -17.51
C ASN A 51 21.25 -27.30 -16.88
N MET A 52 21.10 -28.46 -17.53
CA MET A 52 20.43 -29.62 -16.94
C MET A 52 21.25 -30.27 -15.83
N PHE A 53 22.57 -30.34 -15.96
CA PHE A 53 23.45 -30.85 -14.91
C PHE A 53 23.52 -29.90 -13.70
N GLU A 54 23.49 -28.59 -13.93
CA GLU A 54 23.39 -27.58 -12.86
C GLU A 54 22.02 -27.61 -12.20
N ARG A 55 20.91 -27.68 -12.95
CA ARG A 55 19.57 -27.88 -12.36
C ARG A 55 19.48 -29.18 -11.58
N GLY A 56 19.98 -30.29 -12.12
CA GLY A 56 19.96 -31.58 -11.42
C GLY A 56 20.93 -31.63 -10.23
N ARG A 57 21.94 -30.76 -10.17
CA ARG A 57 22.81 -30.59 -9.00
C ARG A 57 22.10 -29.77 -7.94
N VAL A 58 21.50 -28.65 -8.32
CA VAL A 58 20.67 -27.82 -7.43
C VAL A 58 19.48 -28.61 -6.90
N GLU A 59 18.78 -29.39 -7.72
CA GLU A 59 17.67 -30.26 -7.28
C GLU A 59 18.15 -31.40 -6.36
N ARG A 60 19.36 -31.94 -6.57
CA ARG A 60 19.95 -32.93 -5.65
C ARG A 60 20.40 -32.30 -4.33
N ASP A 61 21.02 -31.13 -4.37
CA ASP A 61 21.38 -30.36 -3.18
C ASP A 61 20.13 -29.91 -2.39
N LEU A 62 19.01 -29.64 -3.09
CA LEU A 62 17.70 -29.34 -2.50
C LEU A 62 16.95 -30.58 -2.00
N GLN A 63 17.19 -31.77 -2.57
CA GLN A 63 16.65 -33.03 -2.07
C GLN A 63 17.44 -33.58 -0.87
N ASP A 64 18.74 -33.30 -0.79
CA ASP A 64 19.62 -33.67 0.33
C ASP A 64 19.50 -32.70 1.53
N SER A 65 18.86 -31.55 1.33
CA SER A 65 18.46 -30.58 2.38
C SER A 65 17.35 -31.09 3.33
N ARG A 66 17.03 -32.40 3.30
CA ARG A 66 16.22 -33.05 4.33
C ARG A 66 16.98 -33.35 5.62
N GLN A 67 18.28 -33.06 5.68
CA GLN A 67 18.99 -32.87 6.95
C GLN A 67 18.87 -31.40 7.35
N ARG A 68 17.75 -31.06 8.01
CA ARG A 68 17.51 -29.73 8.57
C ARG A 68 18.52 -29.49 9.70
N THR A 69 19.71 -29.01 9.38
CA THR A 69 20.66 -28.54 10.41
C THR A 69 20.60 -27.03 10.50
N ASP A 70 20.66 -26.50 11.73
CA ASP A 70 20.83 -25.07 11.96
C ASP A 70 22.25 -24.61 11.61
N SER A 71 22.50 -23.30 11.67
CA SER A 71 23.82 -22.65 11.45
C SER A 71 24.96 -23.24 12.30
N ARG A 72 24.63 -24.01 13.35
CA ARG A 72 25.57 -24.68 14.25
C ARG A 72 25.74 -26.17 13.92
N GLY A 73 25.20 -26.64 12.79
CA GLY A 73 25.28 -28.02 12.33
C GLY A 73 24.42 -28.98 13.14
N ARG A 74 23.42 -28.49 13.88
CA ARG A 74 22.61 -29.31 14.79
C ARG A 74 21.25 -29.57 14.19
N GLU A 75 20.67 -30.73 14.47
CA GLU A 75 19.33 -31.08 14.01
C GLU A 75 18.28 -30.02 14.44
N ALA A 76 17.54 -29.52 13.47
CA ALA A 76 16.54 -28.47 13.59
C ALA A 76 15.17 -29.10 13.87
N THR A 77 15.01 -29.57 15.10
CA THR A 77 13.70 -30.03 15.61
C THR A 77 12.71 -28.85 15.66
N PRO A 78 11.40 -29.07 15.53
CA PRO A 78 10.40 -27.99 15.57
C PRO A 78 10.52 -27.09 16.80
N GLU A 79 10.76 -27.67 17.97
CA GLU A 79 10.90 -26.92 19.22
C GLU A 79 12.15 -26.04 19.24
N ARG A 80 13.27 -26.54 18.69
CA ARG A 80 14.52 -25.79 18.61
C ARG A 80 14.42 -24.63 17.59
N VAL A 81 13.75 -24.88 16.46
CA VAL A 81 13.44 -23.84 15.47
C VAL A 81 12.57 -22.75 16.11
N ALA A 82 11.51 -23.13 16.82
CA ALA A 82 10.63 -22.17 17.49
C ALA A 82 11.38 -21.31 18.52
N GLN A 83 12.23 -21.91 19.35
CA GLN A 83 13.04 -21.17 20.33
C GLN A 83 14.02 -20.19 19.67
N ALA A 84 14.72 -20.64 18.62
CA ALA A 84 15.68 -19.80 17.90
C ALA A 84 14.98 -18.66 17.15
N ALA A 85 13.86 -18.94 16.50
CA ALA A 85 13.06 -17.96 15.79
C ALA A 85 12.42 -16.93 16.73
N GLN A 86 11.92 -17.36 17.91
CA GLN A 86 11.42 -16.46 18.95
C GLN A 86 12.53 -15.53 19.47
N ALA A 87 13.76 -16.04 19.63
CA ALA A 87 14.91 -15.23 20.03
C ALA A 87 15.30 -14.21 18.93
N ALA A 88 15.31 -14.62 17.66
CA ALA A 88 15.56 -13.72 16.53
C ALA A 88 14.48 -12.62 16.44
N ALA A 89 13.21 -12.97 16.65
CA ALA A 89 12.11 -12.01 16.65
C ALA A 89 12.24 -10.99 17.79
N ALA A 90 12.59 -11.44 18.99
CA ALA A 90 12.85 -10.56 20.12
C ALA A 90 14.06 -9.63 19.88
N ALA A 91 15.15 -10.17 19.31
CA ALA A 91 16.33 -9.38 18.93
C ALA A 91 16.02 -8.34 17.83
N ALA A 92 15.05 -8.64 16.96
CA ALA A 92 14.54 -7.72 15.95
C ALA A 92 13.57 -6.68 16.52
N GLY A 93 13.27 -6.71 17.83
CA GLY A 93 12.33 -5.80 18.47
C GLY A 93 10.86 -6.07 18.11
N LEU A 94 10.54 -7.27 17.61
CA LEU A 94 9.17 -7.63 17.24
C LEU A 94 8.39 -8.08 18.48
N ALA A 95 7.21 -7.49 18.70
CA ALA A 95 6.25 -7.94 19.70
C ALA A 95 5.48 -9.19 19.22
N CYS A 96 6.20 -10.24 18.85
CA CYS A 96 5.66 -11.46 18.27
C CYS A 96 5.61 -12.59 19.30
N ARG A 97 4.43 -13.09 19.62
CA ARG A 97 4.27 -14.40 20.26
C ARG A 97 4.15 -15.45 19.16
N LEU A 98 5.16 -16.30 18.98
CA LEU A 98 5.16 -17.31 17.93
C LEU A 98 3.94 -18.23 18.05
N LYS A 99 3.25 -18.42 16.92
CA LYS A 99 2.24 -19.47 16.72
C LYS A 99 2.80 -20.58 15.82
N GLU A 100 3.49 -20.20 14.75
CA GLU A 100 4.12 -21.10 13.79
C GLU A 100 5.52 -20.62 13.44
N SER A 101 6.42 -21.56 13.13
CA SER A 101 7.77 -21.23 12.67
C SER A 101 8.34 -22.33 11.77
N ALA A 102 9.15 -21.92 10.80
CA ALA A 102 9.93 -22.81 9.96
C ALA A 102 11.36 -22.31 9.81
N LEU A 103 12.33 -23.22 9.74
CA LEU A 103 13.67 -22.93 9.25
C LEU A 103 13.63 -23.08 7.73
N LEU A 104 13.85 -21.96 7.03
CA LEU A 104 13.88 -21.92 5.56
C LEU A 104 15.26 -22.33 5.01
N GLY A 105 16.31 -22.18 5.82
CA GLY A 105 17.68 -22.54 5.46
C GLY A 105 18.68 -21.59 6.08
N LEU A 106 19.79 -21.38 5.37
CA LEU A 106 20.89 -20.50 5.76
C LEU A 106 21.08 -19.41 4.72
N THR A 107 21.46 -18.21 5.17
CA THR A 107 21.95 -17.16 4.29
C THR A 107 23.37 -17.49 3.79
N SER A 108 23.87 -16.73 2.81
CA SER A 108 25.26 -16.84 2.35
C SER A 108 26.29 -16.61 3.46
N ASP A 109 25.91 -15.81 4.46
CA ASP A 109 26.74 -15.47 5.62
C ASP A 109 26.55 -16.45 6.78
N ASN A 110 25.91 -17.60 6.52
CA ASN A 110 25.67 -18.68 7.47
C ASN A 110 24.77 -18.29 8.67
N TYR A 111 23.85 -17.34 8.47
CA TYR A 111 22.78 -17.03 9.42
C TYR A 111 21.56 -17.91 9.17
N ASP A 112 20.88 -18.33 10.23
CA ASP A 112 19.62 -19.04 10.12
C ASP A 112 18.55 -18.10 9.54
N LEU A 113 17.84 -18.57 8.51
CA LEU A 113 16.70 -17.88 7.91
C LEU A 113 15.41 -18.55 8.36
N PHE A 114 14.59 -17.84 9.12
CA PHE A 114 13.33 -18.33 9.64
C PHE A 114 12.15 -17.69 8.93
N GLU A 115 11.05 -18.43 8.83
CA GLU A 115 9.72 -17.88 8.67
C GLU A 115 8.97 -18.02 9.99
N ILE A 116 8.23 -16.98 10.40
CA ILE A 116 7.41 -16.99 11.61
C ILE A 116 6.01 -16.46 11.31
N ALA A 117 5.02 -17.00 12.02
CA ALA A 117 3.69 -16.43 12.13
C ALA A 117 3.38 -16.18 13.61
N CYS A 118 2.98 -14.95 13.92
CA CYS A 118 2.68 -14.51 15.28
C CYS A 118 1.20 -14.71 15.61
N GLU A 119 0.88 -14.86 16.89
CA GLU A 119 -0.47 -14.58 17.38
C GLU A 119 -0.88 -13.16 16.98
N GLY A 120 -2.14 -12.98 16.60
CA GLY A 120 -2.65 -11.70 16.13
C GLY A 120 -2.43 -11.44 14.64
N GLY A 121 -1.65 -12.26 13.93
CA GLY A 121 -1.58 -12.27 12.47
C GLY A 121 -0.34 -11.65 11.85
N ALA A 122 0.57 -11.04 12.62
CA ALA A 122 1.84 -10.56 12.05
C ALA A 122 2.69 -11.74 11.55
N GLY A 123 3.40 -11.57 10.43
CA GLY A 123 4.20 -12.62 9.80
C GLY A 123 5.50 -12.08 9.22
N TYR A 124 6.61 -12.80 9.42
CA TYR A 124 7.93 -12.35 8.97
C TYR A 124 8.80 -13.49 8.44
N ILE A 125 9.63 -13.18 7.46
CA ILE A 125 10.90 -13.88 7.23
C ILE A 125 12.00 -13.08 7.94
N LEU A 126 12.85 -13.74 8.73
CA LEU A 126 13.89 -13.05 9.48
C LEU A 126 15.16 -13.88 9.64
N THR A 127 16.27 -13.20 9.85
CA THR A 127 17.56 -13.82 10.15
C THR A 127 17.94 -13.66 11.61
N ASN A 128 18.82 -14.53 12.11
CA ASN A 128 19.48 -14.35 13.41
C ASN A 128 20.79 -13.54 13.34
N ALA A 129 20.97 -12.74 12.29
CA ALA A 129 22.08 -11.81 12.19
C ALA A 129 22.05 -10.76 13.32
N SER A 130 23.15 -10.01 13.48
CA SER A 130 23.20 -8.88 14.41
C SER A 130 23.65 -7.62 13.66
N PRO A 131 22.74 -6.68 13.34
CA PRO A 131 21.32 -6.69 13.67
C PRO A 131 20.52 -7.72 12.86
N PRO A 132 19.41 -8.26 13.40
CA PRO A 132 18.51 -9.12 12.63
C PRO A 132 17.95 -8.41 11.41
N GLN A 133 17.84 -9.12 10.29
CA GLN A 133 17.10 -8.64 9.12
C GLN A 133 15.69 -9.20 9.17
N THR A 134 14.68 -8.37 8.87
CA THR A 134 13.27 -8.77 8.88
C THR A 134 12.57 -8.34 7.60
N PHE A 135 11.75 -9.23 7.04
CA PHE A 135 10.93 -9.00 5.86
C PHE A 135 9.49 -9.35 6.20
N ASP A 136 8.58 -8.40 6.01
CA ASP A 136 7.15 -8.58 6.32
C ASP A 136 6.47 -9.46 5.26
N CYS A 137 5.74 -10.48 5.70
CA CYS A 137 5.09 -11.44 4.80
C CYS A 137 4.04 -10.82 3.88
N LEU A 138 3.31 -9.79 4.33
CA LEU A 138 2.34 -9.08 3.48
C LEU A 138 3.07 -8.29 2.40
N VAL A 139 4.19 -7.65 2.76
CA VAL A 139 5.00 -6.90 1.80
C VAL A 139 5.61 -7.83 0.76
N LEU A 140 6.17 -8.97 1.18
CA LEU A 140 6.70 -9.99 0.28
C LEU A 140 5.62 -10.56 -0.66
N SER A 141 4.42 -10.83 -0.14
CA SER A 141 3.28 -11.28 -0.95
C SER A 141 2.88 -10.23 -2.00
N ALA A 142 2.76 -8.96 -1.60
CA ALA A 142 2.38 -7.88 -2.51
C ALA A 142 3.44 -7.65 -3.61
N GLN A 143 4.73 -7.78 -3.28
CA GLN A 143 5.81 -7.73 -4.27
C GLN A 143 5.73 -8.91 -5.25
N ALA A 144 5.50 -10.12 -4.73
CA ALA A 144 5.32 -11.32 -5.55
C ALA A 144 4.12 -11.19 -6.50
N ASP A 145 3.01 -10.62 -6.05
CA ASP A 145 1.83 -10.38 -6.89
C ASP A 145 2.13 -9.41 -8.04
N ARG A 146 2.90 -8.34 -7.78
CA ARG A 146 3.35 -7.41 -8.84
C ARG A 146 4.25 -8.10 -9.86
N VAL A 147 5.25 -8.84 -9.40
CA VAL A 147 6.15 -9.60 -10.28
C VAL A 147 5.35 -10.55 -11.17
N ARG A 148 4.37 -11.28 -10.61
CA ARG A 148 3.50 -12.17 -11.41
C ARG A 148 2.63 -11.40 -12.40
N ALA A 149 2.06 -10.26 -12.00
CA ALA A 149 1.24 -9.43 -12.87
C ALA A 149 2.02 -8.87 -14.07
N GLU A 150 3.33 -8.67 -13.90
CA GLU A 150 4.27 -8.24 -14.93
C GLU A 150 4.83 -9.41 -15.77
N GLY A 151 4.36 -10.65 -15.54
CA GLY A 151 4.80 -11.84 -16.26
C GLY A 151 6.13 -12.44 -15.78
N GLY A 152 6.63 -11.98 -14.63
CA GLY A 152 7.86 -12.47 -14.01
C GLY A 152 7.66 -13.74 -13.16
N THR A 153 8.78 -14.37 -12.82
CA THR A 153 8.83 -15.54 -11.92
C THR A 153 9.26 -15.12 -10.52
N VAL A 154 8.53 -15.57 -9.51
CA VAL A 154 8.86 -15.33 -8.10
C VAL A 154 9.85 -16.38 -7.61
N ALA A 155 10.94 -15.95 -6.98
CA ALA A 155 11.96 -16.86 -6.48
C ALA A 155 11.41 -17.77 -5.35
N ALA A 156 11.92 -19.00 -5.26
CA ALA A 156 11.61 -19.86 -4.13
C ALA A 156 12.07 -19.20 -2.82
N ASN A 157 11.31 -19.36 -1.73
CA ASN A 157 11.56 -18.77 -0.41
C ASN A 157 11.56 -17.23 -0.35
N SER A 158 11.20 -16.52 -1.42
CA SER A 158 11.00 -15.06 -1.39
C SER A 158 9.57 -14.65 -1.01
N VAL A 159 8.72 -15.62 -0.68
CA VAL A 159 7.36 -15.41 -0.18
C VAL A 159 7.16 -16.35 1.01
N CYS A 160 6.41 -15.86 1.98
CA CYS A 160 6.00 -16.65 3.13
C CYS A 160 5.14 -17.85 2.70
N SER A 161 5.28 -18.96 3.41
CA SER A 161 4.69 -20.27 3.11
C SER A 161 3.88 -20.85 4.28
N LEU A 162 4.11 -20.37 5.51
CA LEU A 162 3.37 -20.80 6.68
C LEU A 162 1.88 -20.49 6.54
N PRO A 163 0.97 -21.40 6.95
CA PRO A 163 -0.47 -21.18 6.87
C PRO A 163 -0.93 -19.88 7.53
N GLY A 164 -0.36 -19.53 8.70
CA GLY A 164 -0.66 -18.27 9.39
C GLY A 164 -0.36 -17.01 8.58
N ASN A 165 0.54 -17.10 7.60
CA ASN A 165 0.99 -15.99 6.75
C ASN A 165 0.33 -15.97 5.36
N GLN A 166 -0.59 -16.90 5.06
CA GLN A 166 -1.26 -16.95 3.74
C GLN A 166 -2.55 -16.13 3.67
N ASN A 167 -3.07 -15.67 4.82
CA ASN A 167 -4.34 -14.93 4.87
C ASN A 167 -4.08 -13.44 5.14
N SER A 168 -4.02 -12.65 4.08
CA SER A 168 -3.73 -11.21 4.18
C SER A 168 -4.73 -10.46 5.05
N ALA A 169 -6.02 -10.81 5.01
CA ALA A 169 -7.04 -10.18 5.83
C ALA A 169 -6.78 -10.41 7.33
N VAL A 170 -6.36 -11.62 7.72
CA VAL A 170 -5.99 -11.92 9.12
C VAL A 170 -4.75 -11.16 9.56
N MET A 171 -3.73 -11.08 8.70
CA MET A 171 -2.50 -10.35 9.02
C MET A 171 -2.78 -8.84 9.19
N ILE A 172 -3.54 -8.26 8.26
CA ILE A 172 -3.96 -6.85 8.32
C ILE A 172 -4.85 -6.58 9.53
N ALA A 173 -5.74 -7.51 9.91
CA ALA A 173 -6.56 -7.36 11.10
C ALA A 173 -5.72 -7.22 12.39
N GLY A 174 -4.54 -7.84 12.45
CA GLY A 174 -3.55 -7.63 13.50
C GLY A 174 -3.04 -6.19 13.53
N TYR A 175 -2.52 -5.73 12.40
CA TYR A 175 -1.95 -4.38 12.26
C TYR A 175 -3.00 -3.28 12.48
N ALA A 176 -4.21 -3.46 11.96
CA ALA A 176 -5.34 -2.56 12.16
C ALA A 176 -5.67 -2.41 13.65
N ARG A 177 -5.64 -3.51 14.42
CA ARG A 177 -5.88 -3.48 15.87
C ARG A 177 -4.79 -2.71 16.62
N GLU A 178 -3.53 -2.94 16.27
CA GLU A 178 -2.40 -2.19 16.84
C GLU A 178 -2.47 -0.69 16.50
N ALA A 179 -2.94 -0.35 15.30
CA ALA A 179 -3.20 1.02 14.87
C ALA A 179 -4.48 1.64 15.48
N GLY A 180 -5.25 0.85 16.24
CA GLY A 180 -6.52 1.28 16.84
C GLY A 180 -7.62 1.57 15.83
N VAL A 181 -7.62 0.89 14.68
CA VAL A 181 -8.70 0.97 13.68
C VAL A 181 -9.98 0.35 14.29
N PRO A 182 -11.09 1.11 14.36
CA PRO A 182 -12.28 0.70 15.10
C PRO A 182 -13.28 -0.08 14.22
N CYS A 183 -12.83 -1.11 13.48
CA CYS A 183 -13.70 -1.87 12.58
C CYS A 183 -13.37 -3.37 12.56
N GLN A 184 -14.32 -4.16 12.07
CA GLN A 184 -14.06 -5.54 11.68
C GLN A 184 -13.38 -5.55 10.31
N VAL A 185 -12.14 -6.01 10.25
CA VAL A 185 -11.39 -6.12 9.00
C VAL A 185 -11.88 -7.33 8.21
N ASP A 186 -12.20 -7.11 6.93
CA ASP A 186 -12.63 -8.15 5.98
C ASP A 186 -11.72 -8.26 4.75
N ALA A 187 -10.90 -7.25 4.49
CA ALA A 187 -9.91 -7.24 3.43
C ALA A 187 -8.69 -6.38 3.82
N GLY A 188 -7.58 -6.58 3.11
CA GLY A 188 -6.42 -5.72 3.27
C GLY A 188 -5.22 -6.17 2.44
N LYS A 189 -4.30 -5.23 2.24
CA LYS A 189 -3.06 -5.45 1.48
C LYS A 189 -1.96 -4.48 1.89
N ALA A 190 -0.72 -4.82 1.57
CA ALA A 190 0.37 -3.85 1.56
C ALA A 190 0.28 -2.94 0.32
N LEU A 191 0.44 -1.64 0.51
CA LEU A 191 0.46 -0.64 -0.57
C LEU A 191 1.89 -0.33 -1.03
N GLY A 192 2.86 -0.44 -0.12
CA GLY A 192 4.26 -0.17 -0.38
C GLY A 192 4.89 0.55 0.80
N ALA A 193 5.89 1.39 0.52
CA ALA A 193 6.54 2.23 1.52
C ALA A 193 6.47 3.72 1.10
N THR A 194 6.43 4.61 2.08
CA THR A 194 6.61 6.06 1.86
C THR A 194 8.05 6.39 1.46
N PRO A 195 8.35 7.61 0.99
CA PRO A 195 9.73 8.05 0.76
C PRO A 195 10.65 7.92 1.98
N GLU A 196 10.09 7.99 3.19
CA GLU A 196 10.78 7.81 4.47
C GLU A 196 11.01 6.33 4.82
N GLY A 197 10.49 5.40 4.01
CA GLY A 197 10.61 3.96 4.20
C GLY A 197 9.54 3.35 5.12
N ASN A 198 8.53 4.11 5.53
CA ASN A 198 7.45 3.60 6.38
C ASN A 198 6.52 2.70 5.57
N LEU A 199 6.21 1.51 6.06
CA LEU A 199 5.32 0.57 5.38
C LEU A 199 3.87 1.04 5.49
N VAL A 200 3.16 1.07 4.37
CA VAL A 200 1.76 1.49 4.27
C VAL A 200 0.89 0.30 3.87
N PHE A 201 -0.24 0.15 4.55
CA PHE A 201 -1.22 -0.90 4.30
C PHE A 201 -2.61 -0.31 4.14
N GLU A 202 -3.42 -0.95 3.31
CA GLU A 202 -4.85 -0.68 3.21
C GLU A 202 -5.64 -1.68 4.05
N VAL A 203 -6.61 -1.17 4.80
CA VAL A 203 -7.54 -1.91 5.64
C VAL A 203 -8.95 -1.72 5.08
N GLY A 204 -9.56 -2.82 4.63
CA GLY A 204 -10.99 -2.91 4.35
C GLY A 204 -11.76 -3.15 5.64
N CYS A 205 -12.86 -2.42 5.82
CA CYS A 205 -13.69 -2.48 7.00
C CYS A 205 -15.10 -2.92 6.60
N ALA A 206 -15.58 -4.03 7.16
CA ALA A 206 -16.92 -4.53 6.87
C ALA A 206 -17.99 -3.50 7.26
N GLY A 207 -18.67 -2.95 6.26
CA GLY A 207 -19.80 -2.03 6.45
C GLY A 207 -19.42 -0.62 6.95
N ALA A 208 -18.15 -0.24 6.91
CA ALA A 208 -17.68 1.08 7.34
C ALA A 208 -16.50 1.58 6.49
N ASP A 209 -16.20 2.87 6.56
CA ASP A 209 -15.04 3.44 5.86
C ASP A 209 -13.74 2.71 6.26
N GLY A 210 -12.91 2.39 5.25
CA GLY A 210 -11.62 1.75 5.45
C GLY A 210 -10.54 2.73 5.87
N TYR A 211 -9.30 2.24 5.95
CA TYR A 211 -8.15 3.05 6.38
C TYR A 211 -6.90 2.72 5.58
N HIS A 212 -6.05 3.72 5.39
CA HIS A 212 -4.62 3.50 5.21
C HIS A 212 -3.95 3.59 6.58
N ILE A 213 -3.19 2.55 6.96
CA ILE A 213 -2.35 2.56 8.15
C ILE A 213 -0.89 2.57 7.74
N GLU A 214 -0.08 3.35 8.45
CA GLU A 214 1.35 3.48 8.17
C GLU A 214 2.15 3.17 9.44
N LYS A 215 3.15 2.29 9.27
CA LYS A 215 4.08 1.92 10.33
C LYS A 215 5.22 2.91 10.38
N THR A 216 5.18 3.82 11.35
CA THR A 216 6.18 4.86 11.59
C THR A 216 7.16 4.43 12.70
N ALA A 217 8.23 5.20 12.89
CA ALA A 217 9.15 4.99 14.00
C ALA A 217 8.49 5.20 15.39
N GLN A 218 7.40 5.96 15.46
CA GLN A 218 6.67 6.28 16.69
C GLN A 218 5.49 5.33 16.94
N GLY A 219 5.30 4.31 16.09
CA GLY A 219 4.15 3.41 16.12
C GLY A 219 3.30 3.55 14.86
N TRP A 220 1.99 3.42 15.00
CA TRP A 220 1.07 3.43 13.86
C TRP A 220 0.40 4.78 13.68
N SER A 221 0.34 5.27 12.44
CA SER A 221 -0.61 6.31 12.02
C SER A 221 -1.74 5.67 11.21
N LYS A 222 -2.90 6.33 11.19
CA LYS A 222 -4.05 5.89 10.38
C LYS A 222 -4.74 7.08 9.73
N THR A 223 -5.19 6.90 8.50
CA THR A 223 -5.94 7.88 7.72
C THR A 223 -7.16 7.16 7.14
N ASP A 224 -8.37 7.66 7.40
CA ASP A 224 -9.58 7.06 6.83
C ASP A 224 -9.63 7.22 5.30
N CYS A 225 -10.32 6.29 4.64
CA CYS A 225 -10.36 6.21 3.20
C CYS A 225 -11.08 7.39 2.54
N LEU A 226 -12.02 8.05 3.23
CA LEU A 226 -12.56 9.32 2.79
C LEU A 226 -11.48 10.42 2.67
N GLN A 227 -10.53 10.47 3.61
CA GLN A 227 -9.41 11.42 3.54
C GLN A 227 -8.38 10.99 2.48
N VAL A 228 -8.03 9.71 2.39
CA VAL A 228 -7.11 9.17 1.37
C VAL A 228 -7.58 9.54 -0.03
N THR A 229 -8.85 9.28 -0.34
CA THR A 229 -9.43 9.58 -1.66
C THR A 229 -9.50 11.08 -1.94
N GLY A 230 -9.60 11.93 -0.91
CA GLY A 230 -9.46 13.38 -1.02
C GLY A 230 -8.07 13.85 -1.48
N THR A 231 -7.03 13.02 -1.34
CA THR A 231 -5.65 13.32 -1.77
C THR A 231 -5.25 12.70 -3.12
N ASN A 232 -6.23 12.24 -3.92
CA ASN A 232 -6.02 11.52 -5.18
C ASN A 232 -5.34 10.14 -5.02
N LEU A 233 -5.32 9.59 -3.81
CA LEU A 233 -4.99 8.19 -3.57
C LEU A 233 -6.25 7.34 -3.66
N THR A 234 -6.09 6.02 -3.74
CA THR A 234 -7.21 5.08 -3.87
C THR A 234 -7.32 4.20 -2.65
N CYS A 235 -8.57 3.87 -2.29
CA CYS A 235 -8.89 2.73 -1.44
C CYS A 235 -9.65 1.71 -2.29
N GLN A 236 -9.03 0.56 -2.53
CA GLN A 236 -9.60 -0.56 -3.27
C GLN A 236 -10.64 -1.37 -2.47
N PHE A 237 -10.49 -1.45 -1.15
CA PHE A 237 -11.30 -2.24 -0.23
C PHE A 237 -12.32 -1.41 0.53
N THR A 238 -12.65 -0.23 0.02
CA THR A 238 -13.69 0.63 0.57
C THR A 238 -14.62 1.03 -0.53
N THR A 239 -15.90 0.74 -0.34
CA THR A 239 -16.97 1.13 -1.23
C THR A 239 -17.54 2.49 -0.85
N VAL A 240 -18.21 3.14 -1.80
CA VAL A 240 -18.95 4.38 -1.54
C VAL A 240 -20.05 4.15 -0.50
N GLN A 241 -20.70 2.98 -0.52
CA GLN A 241 -21.74 2.61 0.42
C GLN A 241 -21.19 2.49 1.85
N GLU A 242 -20.00 1.94 2.02
CA GLU A 242 -19.32 1.84 3.33
C GLU A 242 -18.91 3.21 3.87
N GLN A 243 -18.40 4.10 3.02
CA GLN A 243 -18.13 5.49 3.38
C GLN A 243 -19.38 6.20 3.88
N VAL A 244 -20.47 6.08 3.13
CA VAL A 244 -21.77 6.65 3.48
C VAL A 244 -22.31 6.04 4.77
N ALA A 245 -22.23 4.71 4.94
CA ALA A 245 -22.73 4.02 6.12
C ALA A 245 -22.01 4.46 7.40
N GLY A 246 -20.70 4.68 7.34
CA GLY A 246 -19.92 5.23 8.46
C GLY A 246 -20.26 6.69 8.78
N PHE A 247 -20.66 7.47 7.78
CA PHE A 247 -20.97 8.89 7.94
C PHE A 247 -22.42 9.17 8.35
N GLN A 248 -23.39 8.38 7.86
CA GLN A 248 -24.83 8.57 8.07
C GLN A 248 -25.22 8.79 9.55
N PRO A 249 -24.65 8.08 10.54
CA PRO A 249 -24.97 8.32 11.95
C PRO A 249 -24.66 9.75 12.43
N LEU A 250 -23.71 10.44 11.79
CA LEU A 250 -23.35 11.81 12.16
C LEU A 250 -24.41 12.85 11.76
N LEU A 251 -25.31 12.51 10.84
CA LEU A 251 -26.39 13.39 10.39
C LEU A 251 -27.51 13.50 11.44
N ALA A 252 -27.64 12.53 12.35
CA ALA A 252 -28.70 12.50 13.34
C ALA A 252 -28.68 13.76 14.23
N GLY A 253 -29.83 14.44 14.34
CA GLY A 253 -29.97 15.66 15.14
C GLY A 253 -29.36 16.92 14.50
N THR A 254 -28.93 16.84 13.25
CA THR A 254 -28.50 18.01 12.46
C THR A 254 -29.67 18.60 11.66
N ALA A 255 -29.45 19.70 10.95
CA ALA A 255 -30.46 20.30 10.06
C ALA A 255 -30.77 19.47 8.80
N ILE A 256 -30.07 18.34 8.59
CA ILE A 256 -30.22 17.44 7.44
C ILE A 256 -30.31 15.98 7.92
N ASP A 257 -30.91 15.75 9.08
CA ASP A 257 -31.06 14.42 9.67
C ASP A 257 -31.97 13.48 8.85
N ASP A 258 -32.83 14.05 8.00
CA ASP A 258 -33.66 13.37 7.01
C ASP A 258 -32.91 13.00 5.71
N CYS A 259 -31.69 13.50 5.52
CA CYS A 259 -30.87 13.19 4.36
C CYS A 259 -30.41 11.72 4.41
N SER A 260 -30.99 10.88 3.55
CA SER A 260 -30.39 9.60 3.19
C SER A 260 -29.19 9.87 2.28
N ALA A 261 -27.98 9.91 2.82
CA ALA A 261 -26.78 10.13 2.02
C ALA A 261 -26.60 9.00 1.00
N SER A 262 -26.21 9.38 -0.22
CA SER A 262 -25.96 8.47 -1.34
C SER A 262 -24.49 8.46 -1.76
N GLN A 263 -23.81 9.60 -1.56
CA GLN A 263 -22.38 9.77 -1.78
C GLN A 263 -21.87 10.84 -0.82
N ILE A 264 -20.60 10.72 -0.43
CA ILE A 264 -19.88 11.75 0.32
C ILE A 264 -18.51 12.00 -0.31
N ARG A 265 -17.96 13.18 -0.08
CA ARG A 265 -16.60 13.54 -0.54
C ARG A 265 -15.96 14.54 0.39
N LEU A 266 -14.71 14.34 0.76
CA LEU A 266 -13.93 15.36 1.45
C LEU A 266 -13.60 16.52 0.47
N LEU A 267 -14.02 17.74 0.81
CA LEU A 267 -13.71 18.96 0.05
C LEU A 267 -12.46 19.65 0.57
N ALA A 268 -12.34 19.76 1.89
CA ALA A 268 -11.26 20.47 2.55
C ALA A 268 -11.09 20.01 4.00
N GLN A 269 -9.93 20.26 4.57
CA GLN A 269 -9.63 20.02 5.98
C GLN A 269 -8.73 21.13 6.52
N ASN A 270 -9.00 21.57 7.75
CA ASN A 270 -8.15 22.48 8.52
C ASN A 270 -8.38 22.27 10.02
N ASP A 271 -7.75 23.08 10.88
CA ASP A 271 -7.85 23.02 12.35
C ASP A 271 -9.29 23.15 12.88
N THR A 272 -10.17 23.71 12.07
CA THR A 272 -11.57 23.95 12.40
C THR A 272 -12.46 22.75 12.05
N GLY A 273 -11.97 21.77 11.28
CA GLY A 273 -12.65 20.53 10.96
C GLY A 273 -12.47 20.10 9.50
N ARG A 274 -13.13 18.99 9.16
CA ARG A 274 -13.28 18.48 7.79
C ARG A 274 -14.56 19.02 7.18
N PHE A 275 -14.50 19.45 5.93
CA PHE A 275 -15.65 19.89 5.15
C PHE A 275 -15.98 18.78 4.16
N ILE A 276 -17.11 18.12 4.37
CA ILE A 276 -17.53 16.95 3.62
C ILE A 276 -18.77 17.33 2.82
N GLU A 277 -18.69 17.21 1.50
CA GLU A 277 -19.87 17.24 0.64
C GLU A 277 -20.71 15.98 0.88
N VAL A 278 -22.01 16.16 1.06
CA VAL A 278 -23.00 15.11 1.23
C VAL A 278 -24.03 15.26 0.12
N LYS A 279 -24.19 14.22 -0.70
CA LYS A 279 -25.25 14.13 -1.70
C LYS A 279 -26.37 13.24 -1.18
N CYS A 280 -27.53 13.81 -0.93
CA CYS A 280 -28.71 13.07 -0.50
C CYS A 280 -29.33 12.31 -1.68
N ALA A 281 -30.01 11.21 -1.40
CA ALA A 281 -30.76 10.43 -2.40
C ALA A 281 -31.90 11.24 -3.04
N SER A 282 -32.40 12.28 -2.37
CA SER A 282 -33.36 13.26 -2.93
C SER A 282 -32.78 14.08 -4.08
N GLY A 283 -31.45 14.13 -4.21
CA GLY A 283 -30.74 15.01 -5.14
C GLY A 283 -30.22 16.29 -4.49
N ASP A 284 -30.61 16.60 -3.25
CA ASP A 284 -30.09 17.74 -2.51
C ASP A 284 -28.62 17.52 -2.11
N GLY A 285 -27.88 18.63 -1.99
CA GLY A 285 -26.47 18.63 -1.65
C GLY A 285 -26.17 19.59 -0.52
N TYR A 286 -25.32 19.14 0.40
CA TYR A 286 -24.87 19.92 1.55
C TYR A 286 -23.37 19.79 1.74
N VAL A 287 -22.78 20.75 2.45
CA VAL A 287 -21.44 20.65 3.02
C VAL A 287 -21.56 20.62 4.53
N ALA A 288 -21.19 19.48 5.12
CA ALA A 288 -21.12 19.30 6.56
C ALA A 288 -19.71 19.59 7.08
N ARG A 289 -19.61 20.40 8.13
CA ARG A 289 -18.35 20.60 8.85
C ARG A 289 -18.27 19.65 10.04
N VAL A 290 -17.39 18.66 9.95
CA VAL A 290 -17.16 17.64 10.98
C VAL A 290 -15.92 17.98 11.78
N LYS A 291 -16.05 18.01 13.12
CA LYS A 291 -14.93 18.10 14.05
C LYS A 291 -15.21 17.20 15.24
N ASP A 292 -14.19 16.50 15.74
CA ASP A 292 -14.29 15.59 16.90
C ASP A 292 -15.46 14.59 16.79
N ASN A 293 -15.64 14.05 15.57
CA ASN A 293 -16.72 13.13 15.22
C ASN A 293 -18.16 13.68 15.42
N ALA A 294 -18.33 14.99 15.28
CA ALA A 294 -19.64 15.65 15.33
C ALA A 294 -19.79 16.69 14.21
N ILE A 295 -21.01 16.83 13.69
CA ILE A 295 -21.36 17.88 12.72
C ILE A 295 -21.76 19.14 13.48
N GLY A 296 -20.96 20.19 13.35
CA GLY A 296 -21.24 21.48 13.99
C GLY A 296 -21.99 22.46 13.09
N GLN A 297 -21.82 22.35 11.77
CA GLN A 297 -22.42 23.27 10.81
C GLN A 297 -22.74 22.53 9.50
N VAL A 298 -23.84 22.93 8.87
CA VAL A 298 -24.28 22.42 7.58
C VAL A 298 -24.59 23.60 6.66
N TYR A 299 -24.08 23.55 5.44
CA TYR A 299 -24.29 24.58 4.42
C TYR A 299 -24.96 23.94 3.20
N PRO A 300 -26.05 24.50 2.65
CA PRO A 300 -26.54 24.07 1.35
C PRO A 300 -25.45 24.24 0.29
N CYS A 301 -25.35 23.30 -0.66
CA CYS A 301 -24.30 23.33 -1.68
C CYS A 301 -24.25 24.65 -2.47
N ALA A 302 -25.41 25.26 -2.72
CA ALA A 302 -25.50 26.57 -3.38
C ALA A 302 -24.82 27.71 -2.61
N ALA A 303 -24.76 27.63 -1.28
CA ALA A 303 -24.08 28.60 -0.43
C ALA A 303 -22.60 28.26 -0.18
N ALA A 304 -22.19 27.01 -0.45
CA ALA A 304 -20.86 26.48 -0.13
C ALA A 304 -19.83 26.59 -1.28
N ILE A 305 -20.10 27.38 -2.32
CA ILE A 305 -19.26 27.48 -3.54
C ILE A 305 -17.80 27.92 -3.28
N ARG A 306 -17.51 28.52 -2.11
CA ARG A 306 -16.16 28.97 -1.72
C ARG A 306 -15.41 27.97 -0.83
N ILE A 307 -16.00 26.85 -0.46
CA ILE A 307 -15.39 25.84 0.41
C ILE A 307 -14.76 24.75 -0.46
N GLY A 308 -13.43 24.64 -0.45
CA GLY A 308 -12.72 23.52 -1.10
C GLY A 308 -12.99 23.37 -2.61
N GLY A 309 -13.32 24.48 -3.31
CA GLY A 309 -13.69 24.44 -4.72
C GLY A 309 -15.18 24.22 -5.01
N GLY A 310 -16.01 24.11 -3.96
CA GLY A 310 -17.46 23.96 -4.06
C GLY A 310 -17.92 22.50 -4.20
N CYS A 311 -19.23 22.32 -4.20
CA CYS A 311 -19.85 21.01 -4.39
C CYS A 311 -19.67 20.49 -5.82
N THR A 312 -19.38 19.20 -5.94
CA THR A 312 -19.11 18.51 -7.21
C THR A 312 -19.93 17.23 -7.39
N LEU A 313 -20.36 16.60 -6.30
CA LEU A 313 -21.29 15.46 -6.33
C LEU A 313 -22.72 15.92 -6.66
N THR A 314 -23.07 17.12 -6.20
CA THR A 314 -24.36 17.76 -6.45
C THR A 314 -24.18 18.91 -7.44
N PRO A 315 -24.76 18.82 -8.65
CA PRO A 315 -24.75 19.93 -9.59
C PRO A 315 -25.49 21.13 -9.00
N VAL A 316 -24.77 22.20 -8.69
CA VAL A 316 -25.37 23.50 -8.36
C VAL A 316 -25.58 24.23 -9.68
N ALA A 317 -26.82 24.58 -10.01
CA ALA A 317 -27.09 25.42 -11.17
C ALA A 317 -26.28 26.72 -11.04
N ALA A 318 -25.53 27.08 -12.10
CA ALA A 318 -24.78 28.33 -12.11
C ALA A 318 -25.74 29.50 -11.82
N PRO A 319 -25.36 30.47 -10.97
CA PRO A 319 -26.20 31.64 -10.72
C PRO A 319 -26.51 32.31 -12.06
N GLN A 320 -27.79 32.41 -12.39
CA GLN A 320 -28.23 33.09 -13.61
C GLN A 320 -27.71 34.53 -13.56
N ALA A 321 -27.04 34.96 -14.63
CA ALA A 321 -26.60 36.34 -14.75
C ALA A 321 -27.83 37.25 -14.59
N ALA A 322 -27.75 38.20 -13.66
CA ALA A 322 -28.83 39.16 -13.44
C ALA A 322 -29.16 39.85 -14.78
N PRO A 323 -30.44 39.99 -15.15
CA PRO A 323 -30.79 40.71 -16.36
C PRO A 323 -30.20 42.11 -16.29
N ALA A 324 -29.53 42.52 -17.38
CA ALA A 324 -28.94 43.84 -17.49
C ALA A 324 -30.03 44.90 -17.19
N PRO A 325 -29.73 45.94 -16.38
CA PRO A 325 -30.70 46.98 -16.10
C PRO A 325 -31.17 47.57 -17.42
N ALA A 326 -32.48 47.52 -17.67
CA ALA A 326 -33.09 48.13 -18.83
C ALA A 326 -32.73 49.62 -18.80
N GLY A 327 -31.84 50.03 -19.71
CA GLY A 327 -31.44 51.42 -19.86
C GLY A 327 -32.64 52.26 -20.28
N GLY A 328 -33.33 52.84 -19.30
CA GLY A 328 -34.28 53.91 -19.53
C GLY A 328 -33.52 55.13 -20.05
N ARG A 329 -33.75 55.47 -21.32
CA ARG A 329 -33.25 56.71 -21.91
C ARG A 329 -34.30 57.81 -21.61
N PRO A 330 -33.89 58.98 -21.08
CA PRO A 330 -34.79 60.09 -20.78
C PRO A 330 -35.41 60.72 -22.04
#